data_AF-A0A0D0AL28-F1
#
_entry.id   AF-A0A0D0AL28-F1
#
_cell.length_a   1.000
_cell.length_b   1.000
_cell.length_c   1.000
_cell.angle_alpha   90.00
_cell.angle_beta   90.00
_cell.angle_gamma   90.00
#
_symmetry.space_group_name_H-M   'P 1'
#
loop_
_entity.id
_entity.type
_entity.pdbx_description
1 polymer ?
#
loop_
_entity_poly.entity_id
_entity_poly.type
_entity_poly.pdbx_seq_one_letter_code
_entity_poly.pdbx_strand_id
1 'polypeptide(L)' 'RPHTITLINAHLDTNAWMQISFPSSDVVILQTAGKTSNITILNIYNDCNNQDTLATMDNYLT' A
#
# COMPACT_ATOMS: atom_id res chain seq x y z
N ARG A 1 9.72 -3.24 13.17
CA ARG A 1 10.06 -4.15 12.04
C ARG A 1 8.87 -4.11 11.10
N PRO A 2 9.02 -4.02 9.76
CA PRO A 2 7.85 -4.04 8.88
C PRO A 2 7.14 -5.39 9.00
N HIS A 3 5.81 -5.38 9.14
CA HIS A 3 5.00 -6.60 9.14
C HIS A 3 4.55 -7.00 7.74
N THR A 4 4.45 -6.03 6.83
CA THR A 4 4.22 -6.26 5.41
C THR A 4 5.32 -5.68 4.54
N ILE A 5 5.58 -6.31 3.39
CA ILE A 5 6.57 -5.89 2.39
C ILE A 5 5.97 -6.13 1.00
N THR A 6 6.05 -5.11 0.14
CA THR A 6 5.78 -5.24 -1.30
C THR A 6 7.09 -5.18 -2.06
N LEU A 7 7.44 -6.25 -2.77
CA LEU A 7 8.61 -6.28 -3.64
C LEU A 7 8.22 -5.84 -5.04
N ILE A 8 8.99 -4.92 -5.62
CA ILE A 8 8.74 -4.37 -6.95
C ILE A 8 9.87 -4.83 -7.87
N ASN A 9 9.51 -5.34 -9.04
CA ASN A 9 10.49 -5.80 -10.02
C ASN A 9 11.31 -4.60 -10.53
N ALA A 10 12.64 -4.72 -10.52
CA ALA A 10 13.55 -3.66 -10.97
C ALA A 10 13.42 -3.32 -12.47
N HIS A 11 12.79 -4.19 -13.27
CA HIS A 11 12.47 -3.90 -14.67
C HIS A 11 11.22 -3.01 -14.85
N LEU A 12 10.46 -2.74 -13.79
CA LEU A 12 9.38 -1.76 -13.83
C LEU A 12 9.99 -0.36 -13.84
N ASP A 13 9.54 0.50 -14.76
CA ASP A 13 9.97 1.90 -14.79
C ASP A 13 9.74 2.54 -13.42
N THR A 14 10.80 3.12 -12.85
CA THR A 14 10.75 3.75 -11.52
C THR A 14 9.81 4.96 -11.51
N ASN A 15 9.56 5.57 -12.67
CA ASN A 15 8.59 6.66 -12.80
C ASN A 15 7.15 6.15 -12.98
N ALA A 16 6.95 4.86 -13.21
CA ALA A 16 5.64 4.26 -13.41
C ALA A 16 4.95 3.85 -12.10
N TRP A 17 5.61 4.01 -10.96
CA TRP A 17 5.04 3.72 -9.65
C TRP A 17 5.55 4.66 -8.55
N MET A 18 4.77 4.80 -7.49
CA MET A 18 5.18 5.46 -6.27
C MET A 18 4.58 4.77 -5.05
N GLN A 19 5.34 4.74 -3.95
CA GLN A 19 4.81 4.33 -2.66
C GLN A 19 4.11 5.52 -2.01
N ILE A 20 2.88 5.31 -1.54
CA ILE A 20 2.14 6.30 -0.77
C ILE A 20 2.43 6.06 0.72
N SER A 21 2.76 7.12 1.44
CA SER A 21 3.02 7.04 2.89
C SER A 21 1.75 6.71 3.65
N PHE A 22 1.84 5.79 4.61
CA PHE A 22 0.73 5.37 5.46
C PHE A 22 1.20 5.24 6.91
N PRO A 23 0.40 5.66 7.92
CA PRO A 23 0.83 5.70 9.32
C PRO A 23 0.69 4.32 10.02
N SER A 24 1.04 3.22 9.35
CA SER A 24 1.09 1.87 9.94
C SER A 24 2.13 1.02 9.21
N SER A 25 2.92 0.24 9.96
CA SER A 25 3.85 -0.75 9.40
C SER A 25 3.19 -2.03 8.88
N ASP A 26 1.86 -2.14 9.06
CA ASP A 26 1.03 -3.21 8.55
C ASP A 26 0.53 -2.94 7.14
N VAL A 27 0.78 -1.75 6.60
CA VAL A 27 0.25 -1.32 5.32
C VAL A 27 1.36 -0.81 4.42
N VAL A 28 1.40 -1.33 3.20
CA VAL A 28 2.18 -0.74 2.10
C VAL A 28 1.21 -0.39 0.98
N ILE A 29 1.18 0.89 0.60
CA ILE A 29 0.35 1.40 -0.51
C ILE A 29 1.26 1.71 -1.68
N LEU A 30 0.96 1.13 -2.83
CA LEU A 30 1.64 1.36 -4.10
C LEU A 30 0.64 1.95 -5.09
N GLN A 31 0.98 3.04 -5.76
CA GLN A 31 0.22 3.51 -6.91
C GLN A 31 1.05 3.35 -8.18
N THR A 32 0.46 2.79 -9.23
CA THR A 32 1.08 2.67 -10.54
C THR A 32 0.27 3.44 -11.59
N ALA A 33 0.96 4.02 -12.56
CA ALA A 33 0.33 4.69 -13.69
C ALA A 33 -0.10 3.62 -14.73
N GLY A 34 -1.41 3.40 -14.86
CA GLY A 34 -1.97 2.59 -15.94
C GLY A 34 -2.24 3.42 -17.19
N LYS A 35 -2.47 2.75 -18.32
CA LYS A 35 -2.69 3.41 -19.63
C LYS A 35 -3.91 4.34 -19.64
N THR A 36 -4.92 4.06 -18.82
CA THR A 36 -6.19 4.78 -18.77
C THR A 36 -6.55 5.28 -17.38
N SER A 37 -5.94 4.73 -16.32
CA SER A 37 -6.17 5.13 -14.93
C SER A 37 -5.02 4.71 -14.05
N ASN A 38 -4.87 5.36 -12.90
CA ASN A 38 -3.98 4.89 -11.85
C ASN A 38 -4.53 3.60 -11.23
N ILE A 39 -3.64 2.69 -10.86
CA ILE A 39 -3.96 1.48 -10.09
C ILE A 39 -3.31 1.66 -8.72
N THR A 40 -4.11 1.60 -7.66
CA THR A 40 -3.62 1.63 -6.29
C THR A 40 -3.72 0.24 -5.68
N ILE A 41 -2.59 -0.31 -5.24
CA ILE A 41 -2.47 -1.62 -4.59
C ILE A 41 -2.22 -1.38 -3.11
N LEU A 42 -3.07 -1.96 -2.26
CA LEU A 42 -2.94 -1.91 -0.82
C LEU A 42 -2.56 -3.30 -0.33
N ASN A 43 -1.35 -3.45 0.20
CA ASN A 43 -0.89 -4.66 0.85
C ASN A 43 -1.07 -4.48 2.36
N ILE A 44 -2.04 -5.19 2.93
CA ILE A 44 -2.48 -5.02 4.32
C ILE A 44 -2.19 -6.32 5.07
N TYR A 45 -1.30 -6.25 6.05
CA TYR A 45 -1.15 -7.29 7.05
C TYR A 45 -2.27 -7.17 8.08
N ASN A 46 -2.94 -8.29 8.36
CA ASN A 46 -3.98 -8.38 9.37
C ASN A 46 -3.58 -9.49 10.34
N ASP A 47 -3.31 -9.12 11.59
CA ASP A 47 -2.98 -10.08 12.66
C ASP A 47 -4.22 -10.68 13.33
N CYS A 48 -5.42 -10.24 12.93
CA CYS A 48 -6.73 -10.59 13.49
C CYS A 48 -6.90 -10.29 14.99
N ASN A 49 -5.95 -9.60 15.62
CA ASN A 49 -5.95 -9.27 17.04
C ASN A 49 -6.05 -7.76 17.28
N ASN A 50 -5.72 -6.94 16.27
CA ASN A 50 -5.85 -5.49 16.30
C ASN A 50 -6.70 -4.97 15.13
N GLN A 51 -7.61 -4.03 15.43
CA GLN A 51 -8.45 -3.34 14.44
C GLN A 51 -7.98 -1.92 14.08
N ASP A 52 -6.93 -1.40 14.72
CA ASP A 52 -6.41 -0.05 14.48
C ASP A 52 -6.07 0.20 13.01
N THR A 53 -5.50 -0.81 12.35
CA THR A 53 -5.19 -0.75 10.91
C THR A 53 -6.46 -0.67 10.06
N LEU A 54 -7.56 -1.32 10.46
CA LEU A 54 -8.85 -1.19 9.77
C LEU A 54 -9.46 0.20 9.97
N ALA A 55 -9.44 0.73 11.19
CA ALA A 55 -9.94 2.08 11.49
C ALA A 55 -9.15 3.17 10.75
N THR A 56 -7.82 3.02 10.67
CA THR A 56 -6.96 3.94 9.91
C THR A 56 -7.25 3.84 8.41
N MET A 57 -7.54 2.64 7.91
CA MET A 57 -7.85 2.44 6.49
C MET A 57 -9.22 2.99 6.08
N ASP A 58 -10.22 2.92 6.97
CA ASP A 58 -11.53 3.54 6.75
C ASP A 58 -11.40 5.05 6.51
N ASN A 59 -10.64 5.75 7.36
CA ASN A 59 -10.31 7.17 7.19
C ASN A 59 -9.52 7.50 5.91
N TYR A 60 -8.74 6.55 5.38
CA TYR A 60 -7.96 6.77 4.16
C TYR A 60 -8.80 6.61 2.88
N LEU A 61 -9.86 5.79 2.93
CA LEU A 61 -10.72 5.49 1.78
C LEU A 61 -11.91 6.44 1.64
N THR A 62 -12.18 7.28 2.64
CA THR A 62 -13.23 8.32 2.61
C THR A 62 -12.67 9.68 2.22
#